data_AF-A0A2D6DNU9-F1
#
_entry.id   AF-A0A2D6DNU9-F1
#
_cell.length_a   1.000
_cell.length_b   1.000
_cell.length_c   1.000
_cell.angle_alpha   90.00
_cell.angle_beta   90.00
_cell.angle_gamma   90.00
#
_symmetry.space_group_name_H-M   'P 1'
#
loop_
_entity.id
_entity.type
_entity.pdbx_description
1 polymer ?
#
loop_
_entity_poly.entity_id
_entity_poly.type
_entity_poly.pdbx_seq_one_letter_code
_entity_poly.pdbx_strand_id
1 'polypeptide(L)'
;MSQAPENTVVRPEYDASMMGLYASLVAGGLMLAYAIWYVTVVNVDNDYSFLTLGVITGATAVSVIGLHEWMRSQAGPDRSENPIEEYGGAIAVLMGALSVVWLSRFAVFYAGQENDWIAIQDGDVWMPVWLAALQAVGILVVMEISTRNIRRHSLGTLPRTVVVLAPLAVLFSGVKIWLEYSRGEVETFITLSVILLSGSAVLYSLRLDRAILYLMSSGAAVGLPIFIALSSWGETEHASLLVPAVVIVGITATDRSLSKKMIENGSGAVVAAILFCQILAADETQFSIAGHTISEHPFGLTFWLWVALLVGWFAPTTMQRTPAMPVGLALALALLSDEAAMVAWVVGICAFVYLETRPQARDWVVRATYVAMVASWTVSSFIGAGREGNILEFESLKLGIVDGISLVIFPSLLALGIWAQWRGRLRTYEGPSILLVLASLNYELLEEAGPLFLLIISAASLFQLNWFLRSRFEDRYEREWFSDLGYIVLLSSPLILSSILTIGEQHLEPMILALPLILFFGVFGICHRWRVDGESLVLRPEMATMLILVLVFLINNV
;
A
#
# COMPACT_ATOMS: atom_id res chain seq x y z
N MET A 1 25.11 14.08 35.10
CA MET A 1 24.59 15.26 34.38
C MET A 1 25.36 15.40 33.08
N SER A 2 24.81 14.86 31.99
CA SER A 2 25.32 14.99 30.63
C SER A 2 24.11 15.27 29.75
N GLN A 3 24.06 16.48 29.22
CA GLN A 3 22.91 17.02 28.49
C GLN A 3 22.64 16.18 27.23
N ALA A 4 21.44 15.61 27.17
CA ALA A 4 20.83 15.17 25.93
C ALA A 4 20.53 16.41 25.06
N PRO A 5 20.67 16.37 23.73
CA PRO A 5 20.27 17.49 22.91
C PRO A 5 18.75 17.60 22.97
N GLU A 6 18.29 18.73 23.52
CA GLU A 6 16.89 19.15 23.56
C GLU A 6 16.30 19.23 22.16
N ASN A 7 15.01 18.89 22.08
CA ASN A 7 14.11 19.06 20.96
C ASN A 7 14.35 20.37 20.21
N THR A 8 15.00 20.30 19.04
CA THR A 8 14.96 21.37 18.06
C THR A 8 13.54 21.46 17.50
N VAL A 9 12.79 22.44 17.99
CA VAL A 9 11.56 22.93 17.38
C VAL A 9 11.84 23.24 15.90
N VAL A 10 11.11 22.57 15.01
CA VAL A 10 11.23 22.69 13.56
C VAL A 10 10.92 24.14 13.16
N ARG A 11 11.91 24.85 12.63
CA ARG A 11 11.73 26.19 12.06
C ARG A 11 11.11 26.09 10.65
N PRO A 12 10.09 26.91 10.33
CA PRO A 12 9.41 26.87 9.02
C PRO A 12 10.29 27.22 7.81
N GLU A 13 11.43 27.90 8.01
CA GLU A 13 12.41 28.21 6.95
C GLU A 13 13.18 26.97 6.44
N TYR A 14 13.28 25.91 7.26
CA TYR A 14 13.91 24.65 6.87
C TYR A 14 13.01 23.82 5.93
N ASP A 15 11.68 23.97 6.05
CA ASP A 15 10.72 23.31 5.16
C ASP A 15 10.70 23.96 3.78
N ALA A 16 10.80 25.30 3.66
CA ALA A 16 10.84 25.97 2.36
C ALA A 16 12.10 25.63 1.55
N SER A 17 13.26 25.54 2.21
CA SER A 17 14.54 25.17 1.57
C SER A 17 14.59 23.68 1.20
N MET A 18 14.06 22.78 2.04
CA MET A 18 13.86 21.38 1.67
C MET A 18 12.88 21.24 0.50
N MET A 19 11.72 21.91 0.55
CA MET A 19 10.72 21.88 -0.53
C MET A 19 11.27 22.46 -1.83
N GLY A 20 12.11 23.50 -1.77
CA GLY A 20 12.85 24.01 -2.93
C GLY A 20 13.90 23.02 -3.47
N LEU A 21 14.57 22.26 -2.60
CA LEU A 21 15.48 21.18 -3.00
C LEU A 21 14.71 20.01 -3.64
N TYR A 22 13.56 19.62 -3.09
CA TYR A 22 12.69 18.59 -3.67
C TYR A 22 12.14 19.05 -5.03
N ALA A 23 11.65 20.29 -5.12
CA ALA A 23 11.13 20.84 -6.37
C ALA A 23 12.21 20.94 -7.45
N SER A 24 13.43 21.35 -7.10
CA SER A 24 14.54 21.43 -8.08
C SER A 24 15.06 20.06 -8.51
N LEU A 25 15.11 19.07 -7.61
CA LEU A 25 15.47 17.69 -7.97
C LEU A 25 14.40 17.00 -8.81
N VAL A 26 13.12 17.21 -8.49
CA VAL A 26 11.99 16.70 -9.28
C VAL A 26 11.96 17.39 -10.65
N ALA A 27 12.10 18.71 -10.71
CA ALA A 27 12.19 19.44 -11.97
C ALA A 27 13.41 19.02 -12.79
N GLY A 28 14.57 18.82 -12.16
CA GLY A 28 15.80 18.34 -12.81
C GLY A 28 15.66 16.91 -13.32
N GLY A 29 15.01 16.02 -12.56
CA GLY A 29 14.68 14.65 -12.98
C GLY A 29 13.66 14.62 -14.12
N LEU A 30 12.64 15.47 -14.07
CA LEU A 30 11.66 15.64 -15.15
C LEU A 30 12.29 16.24 -16.41
N MET A 31 13.22 17.18 -16.27
CA MET A 31 13.99 17.73 -17.39
C MET A 31 14.94 16.70 -17.98
N LEU A 32 15.57 15.85 -17.15
CA LEU A 32 16.38 14.72 -17.59
C LEU A 32 15.51 13.69 -18.35
N ALA A 33 14.34 13.36 -17.82
CA ALA A 33 13.37 12.47 -18.45
C ALA A 33 12.82 13.06 -19.74
N TYR A 34 12.51 14.35 -19.78
CA TYR A 34 12.09 15.06 -20.99
C TYR A 34 13.20 15.13 -22.04
N ALA A 35 14.44 15.38 -21.63
CA ALA A 35 15.59 15.39 -22.52
C ALA A 35 15.83 13.98 -23.09
N ILE A 36 15.81 12.95 -22.26
CA ILE A 36 15.93 11.56 -22.71
C ILE A 36 14.75 11.22 -23.63
N TRP A 37 13.51 11.55 -23.25
CA TRP A 37 12.31 11.33 -24.05
C TRP A 37 12.38 11.99 -25.42
N TYR A 38 12.65 13.30 -25.45
CA TYR A 38 12.77 14.06 -26.69
C TYR A 38 13.80 13.41 -27.62
N VAL A 39 14.98 13.04 -27.12
CA VAL A 39 16.02 12.47 -27.97
C VAL A 39 15.80 10.96 -28.26
N THR A 40 15.04 10.23 -27.44
CA THR A 40 14.61 8.85 -27.77
C THR A 40 13.48 8.78 -28.80
N VAL A 41 12.62 9.82 -28.86
CA VAL A 41 11.44 9.90 -29.73
C VAL A 41 11.73 10.70 -31.01
N VAL A 42 12.87 11.38 -31.12
CA VAL A 42 13.29 11.98 -32.40
C VAL A 42 13.38 10.85 -33.44
N ASN A 43 12.34 10.76 -34.28
CA ASN A 43 12.35 10.00 -35.51
C ASN A 43 13.37 10.66 -36.42
N VAL A 44 14.55 10.07 -36.48
CA VAL A 44 15.56 10.49 -37.44
C VAL A 44 15.24 9.80 -38.77
N ASP A 45 15.38 10.54 -39.87
CA ASP A 45 15.01 10.07 -41.21
C ASP A 45 15.81 8.85 -41.69
N ASN A 46 16.90 8.48 -40.99
CA ASN A 46 17.79 7.37 -41.33
C ASN A 46 18.37 6.71 -40.07
N ASP A 47 18.33 5.37 -40.00
CA ASP A 47 18.86 4.58 -38.88
C ASP A 47 20.38 4.74 -38.67
N TYR A 48 21.16 5.07 -39.71
CA TYR A 48 22.58 5.43 -39.57
C TYR A 48 22.81 6.70 -38.72
N SER A 49 21.78 7.51 -38.53
CA SER A 49 21.85 8.65 -37.60
C SER A 49 21.93 8.19 -36.15
N PHE A 50 21.32 7.06 -35.78
CA PHE A 50 21.46 6.48 -34.45
C PHE A 50 22.91 6.05 -34.17
N LEU A 51 23.64 5.54 -35.18
CA LEU A 51 25.07 5.27 -35.06
C LEU A 51 25.84 6.56 -34.75
N THR A 52 25.59 7.63 -35.52
CA THR A 52 26.29 8.90 -35.36
C THR A 52 26.03 9.52 -33.98
N LEU A 53 24.76 9.57 -33.56
CA LEU A 53 24.38 10.04 -32.23
C LEU A 53 24.98 9.18 -31.12
N GLY A 54 24.95 7.86 -31.28
CA GLY A 54 25.51 6.90 -30.34
C GLY A 54 27.02 7.04 -30.15
N VAL A 55 27.76 7.19 -31.26
CA VAL A 55 29.22 7.36 -31.24
C VAL A 55 29.61 8.72 -30.65
N ILE A 56 28.95 9.81 -31.04
CA ILE A 56 29.29 11.16 -30.52
C ILE A 56 29.04 11.24 -29.01
N THR A 57 27.91 10.73 -28.53
CA THR A 57 27.61 10.73 -27.09
C THR A 57 28.51 9.78 -26.31
N GLY A 58 28.81 8.60 -26.85
CA GLY A 58 29.77 7.67 -26.24
C GLY A 58 31.17 8.26 -26.15
N ALA A 59 31.66 8.87 -27.23
CA ALA A 59 32.95 9.56 -27.26
C ALA A 59 33.00 10.72 -26.26
N THR A 60 31.90 11.46 -26.11
CA THR A 60 31.79 12.54 -25.11
C THR A 60 31.90 11.98 -23.69
N ALA A 61 31.17 10.89 -23.38
CA ALA A 61 31.24 10.25 -22.06
C ALA A 61 32.65 9.75 -21.73
N VAL A 62 33.30 9.05 -22.66
CA VAL A 62 34.68 8.55 -22.49
C VAL A 62 35.67 9.70 -22.34
N SER A 63 35.52 10.77 -23.11
CA SER A 63 36.39 11.96 -23.04
C SER A 63 36.33 12.61 -21.67
N VAL A 64 35.14 12.72 -21.07
CA VAL A 64 34.98 13.31 -19.74
C VAL A 64 35.52 12.38 -18.64
N ILE A 65 35.36 11.07 -18.77
CA ILE A 65 36.02 10.10 -17.88
C ILE A 65 37.54 10.26 -17.96
N GLY A 66 38.08 10.38 -19.18
CA GLY A 66 39.51 10.61 -19.41
C GLY A 66 39.99 11.94 -18.82
N LEU A 67 39.18 12.99 -18.91
CA LEU A 67 39.46 14.29 -18.29
C LEU A 67 39.56 14.17 -16.77
N HIS A 68 38.63 13.47 -16.11
CA HIS A 68 38.67 13.26 -14.66
C HIS A 68 39.91 12.48 -14.23
N GLU A 69 40.27 11.42 -14.96
CA GLU A 69 41.47 10.63 -14.67
C GLU A 69 42.75 11.46 -14.88
N TRP A 70 42.80 12.28 -15.92
CA TRP A 70 43.91 13.18 -16.18
C TRP A 70 44.06 14.24 -15.09
N MET A 71 42.97 14.91 -14.69
CA MET A 71 43.01 15.89 -13.61
C MET A 71 43.42 15.26 -12.27
N ARG A 72 42.96 14.03 -11.99
CA ARG A 72 43.42 13.27 -10.83
C ARG A 72 44.90 12.93 -10.89
N SER A 73 45.41 12.53 -12.06
CA SER A 73 46.84 12.21 -12.22
C SER A 73 47.75 13.41 -11.95
N GLN A 74 47.28 14.63 -12.24
CA GLN A 74 48.06 15.86 -12.02
C GLN A 74 47.97 16.39 -10.59
N ALA A 75 46.78 16.41 -10.00
CA ALA A 75 46.54 17.07 -8.71
C ALA A 75 46.52 16.10 -7.51
N GLY A 76 46.68 14.80 -7.74
CA GLY A 76 46.71 13.79 -6.69
C GLY A 76 45.32 13.33 -6.21
N PRO A 77 45.27 12.32 -5.31
CA PRO A 77 44.03 11.69 -4.87
C PRO A 77 43.15 12.55 -3.94
N ASP A 78 43.73 13.47 -3.17
CA ASP A 78 43.03 14.26 -2.14
C ASP A 78 42.70 15.70 -2.58
N ARG A 79 42.54 15.93 -3.88
CA ARG A 79 42.26 17.27 -4.43
C ARG A 79 40.83 17.72 -4.16
N SER A 80 40.64 19.03 -3.99
CA SER A 80 39.33 19.65 -3.84
C SER A 80 38.51 19.54 -5.13
N GLU A 81 37.23 19.18 -5.00
CA GLU A 81 36.29 19.08 -6.11
C GLU A 81 36.11 20.43 -6.83
N ASN A 82 36.07 20.39 -8.17
CA ASN A 82 35.80 21.56 -9.02
C ASN A 82 34.39 21.42 -9.61
N PRO A 83 33.57 22.49 -9.64
CA PRO A 83 32.27 22.49 -10.32
C PRO A 83 32.29 21.88 -11.73
N ILE A 84 33.37 22.10 -12.51
CA ILE A 84 33.51 21.55 -13.86
C ILE A 84 33.47 20.01 -13.87
N GLU A 85 34.05 19.36 -12.86
CA GLU A 85 34.06 17.89 -12.74
C GLU A 85 32.73 17.34 -12.25
N GLU A 86 32.01 18.13 -11.45
CA GLU A 86 30.67 17.77 -11.03
C GLU A 86 29.70 17.80 -12.23
N TYR A 87 29.73 18.87 -13.03
CA TYR A 87 28.94 18.95 -14.27
C TYR A 87 29.41 17.93 -15.31
N GLY A 88 30.73 17.80 -15.50
CA GLY A 88 31.31 16.82 -16.41
C GLY A 88 30.88 15.40 -16.05
N GLY A 89 30.97 15.03 -14.76
CA GLY A 89 30.52 13.73 -14.27
C GLY A 89 29.06 13.46 -14.60
N ALA A 90 28.17 14.43 -14.40
CA ALA A 90 26.75 14.28 -14.71
C ALA A 90 26.51 14.11 -16.22
N ILE A 91 27.21 14.90 -17.05
CA ILE A 91 27.16 14.80 -18.52
C ILE A 91 27.65 13.43 -18.98
N ALA A 92 28.74 12.92 -18.41
CA ALA A 92 29.30 11.63 -18.78
C ALA A 92 28.29 10.48 -18.57
N VAL A 93 27.55 10.50 -17.45
CA VAL A 93 26.51 9.49 -17.18
C VAL A 93 25.36 9.61 -18.16
N LEU A 94 24.86 10.82 -18.39
CA LEU A 94 23.75 11.07 -19.32
C LEU A 94 24.10 10.64 -20.75
N MET A 95 25.26 11.10 -21.24
CA MET A 95 25.72 10.79 -22.60
C MET A 95 26.05 9.30 -22.76
N GLY A 96 26.58 8.66 -21.72
CA GLY A 96 26.78 7.22 -21.71
C GLY A 96 25.46 6.43 -21.79
N ALA A 97 24.44 6.86 -21.05
CA ALA A 97 23.12 6.22 -21.09
C ALA A 97 22.45 6.37 -22.46
N LEU A 98 22.48 7.56 -23.05
CA LEU A 98 21.97 7.82 -24.40
C LEU A 98 22.72 7.02 -25.47
N SER A 99 24.06 6.99 -25.37
CA SER A 99 24.92 6.23 -26.28
C SER A 99 24.54 4.76 -26.33
N VAL A 100 24.33 4.13 -25.17
CA VAL A 100 23.91 2.72 -25.10
C VAL A 100 22.58 2.50 -25.81
N VAL A 101 21.58 3.34 -25.55
CA VAL A 101 20.23 3.18 -26.11
C VAL A 101 20.25 3.25 -27.64
N TRP A 102 21.00 4.19 -28.22
CA TRP A 102 21.10 4.33 -29.67
C TRP A 102 22.02 3.31 -30.33
N LEU A 103 23.17 3.01 -29.72
CA LEU A 103 24.09 2.01 -30.25
C LEU A 103 23.47 0.62 -30.24
N SER A 104 22.70 0.25 -29.21
CA SER A 104 22.00 -1.03 -29.18
C SER A 104 20.90 -1.10 -30.24
N ARG A 105 20.15 0.00 -30.44
CA ARG A 105 19.14 0.10 -31.51
C ARG A 105 19.79 -0.05 -32.89
N PHE A 106 20.87 0.70 -33.15
CA PHE A 106 21.60 0.61 -34.41
C PHE A 106 22.23 -0.77 -34.62
N ALA A 107 22.79 -1.38 -33.57
CA ALA A 107 23.36 -2.72 -33.67
C ALA A 107 22.32 -3.75 -34.10
N VAL A 108 21.09 -3.65 -33.58
CA VAL A 108 19.96 -4.50 -33.98
C VAL A 108 19.50 -4.19 -35.40
N PHE A 109 19.44 -2.92 -35.81
CA PHE A 109 19.19 -2.55 -37.21
C PHE A 109 20.22 -3.18 -38.16
N TYR A 110 21.51 -2.98 -37.88
CA TYR A 110 22.60 -3.45 -38.72
C TYR A 110 22.69 -4.98 -38.75
N ALA A 111 22.50 -5.65 -37.62
CA ALA A 111 22.50 -7.10 -37.57
C ALA A 111 21.23 -7.70 -38.19
N GLY A 112 20.09 -7.04 -38.06
CA GLY A 112 18.81 -7.49 -38.60
C GLY A 112 18.65 -7.08 -40.06
N GLN A 113 18.17 -5.86 -40.29
CA GLN A 113 17.72 -5.42 -41.61
C GLN A 113 18.82 -5.33 -42.66
N GLU A 114 20.05 -5.02 -42.27
CA GLU A 114 21.16 -4.83 -43.22
C GLU A 114 21.89 -6.15 -43.56
N ASN A 115 22.06 -7.05 -42.58
CA ASN A 115 22.91 -8.23 -42.72
C ASN A 115 22.22 -9.59 -42.43
N ASP A 116 20.95 -9.61 -42.01
CA ASP A 116 20.16 -10.82 -41.72
C ASP A 116 20.82 -11.80 -40.72
N TRP A 117 21.63 -11.31 -39.77
CA TRP A 117 22.29 -12.12 -38.74
C TRP A 117 21.36 -12.53 -37.60
N ILE A 118 20.28 -11.78 -37.38
CA ILE A 118 19.31 -12.01 -36.32
C ILE A 118 17.90 -12.06 -36.90
N ALA A 119 17.02 -12.83 -36.24
CA ALA A 119 15.60 -12.85 -36.58
C ALA A 119 14.93 -11.52 -36.20
N ILE A 120 14.09 -11.03 -37.09
CA ILE A 120 13.35 -9.77 -37.00
C ILE A 120 11.85 -10.10 -36.88
N GLN A 121 11.07 -9.21 -36.28
CA GLN A 121 9.61 -9.40 -36.21
C GLN A 121 8.93 -9.06 -37.54
N ASP A 122 7.89 -9.83 -37.88
CA ASP A 122 7.00 -9.54 -38.99
C ASP A 122 5.94 -8.50 -38.57
N GLY A 123 5.82 -7.41 -39.35
CA GLY A 123 4.81 -6.35 -39.15
C GLY A 123 5.37 -4.93 -39.29
N ASP A 124 4.56 -3.93 -38.94
CA ASP A 124 4.94 -2.50 -38.99
C ASP A 124 6.08 -2.17 -38.00
N VAL A 125 6.15 -2.92 -36.90
CA VAL A 125 7.23 -2.84 -35.90
C VAL A 125 8.11 -4.06 -36.05
N TRP A 126 9.29 -3.86 -36.65
CA TRP A 126 10.23 -4.94 -36.96
C TRP A 126 11.18 -5.26 -35.79
N MET A 127 11.38 -4.33 -34.85
CA MET A 127 12.37 -4.48 -33.77
C MET A 127 12.07 -5.69 -32.87
N PRO A 128 13.05 -6.53 -32.51
CA PRO A 128 12.85 -7.65 -31.59
C PRO A 128 12.62 -7.20 -30.14
N VAL A 129 11.70 -7.87 -29.43
CA VAL A 129 11.33 -7.53 -28.04
C VAL A 129 12.53 -7.58 -27.06
N TRP A 130 13.49 -8.49 -27.28
CA TRP A 130 14.68 -8.62 -26.43
C TRP A 130 15.61 -7.39 -26.46
N LEU A 131 15.43 -6.46 -27.42
CA LEU A 131 16.17 -5.19 -27.46
C LEU A 131 15.99 -4.38 -26.18
N ALA A 132 14.80 -4.40 -25.56
CA ALA A 132 14.55 -3.73 -24.28
C ALA A 132 15.51 -4.25 -23.18
N ALA A 133 15.72 -5.56 -23.11
CA ALA A 133 16.63 -6.18 -22.15
C ALA A 133 18.09 -5.83 -22.45
N LEU A 134 18.49 -5.80 -23.73
CA LEU A 134 19.83 -5.36 -24.13
C LEU A 134 20.09 -3.90 -23.69
N GLN A 135 19.13 -3.01 -23.92
CA GLN A 135 19.19 -1.61 -23.49
C GLN A 135 19.27 -1.50 -21.98
N ALA A 136 18.45 -2.25 -21.24
CA ALA A 136 18.48 -2.28 -19.79
C ALA A 136 19.85 -2.72 -19.25
N VAL A 137 20.39 -3.83 -19.76
CA VAL A 137 21.73 -4.32 -19.35
C VAL A 137 22.81 -3.30 -19.67
N GLY A 138 22.80 -2.69 -20.86
CA GLY A 138 23.77 -1.67 -21.22
C GLY A 138 23.71 -0.44 -20.28
N ILE A 139 22.50 0.00 -19.90
CA ILE A 139 22.32 1.09 -18.94
C ILE A 139 22.91 0.71 -17.58
N LEU A 140 22.67 -0.51 -17.11
CA LEU A 140 23.29 -0.99 -15.86
C LEU A 140 24.81 -0.97 -15.91
N VAL A 141 25.41 -1.35 -17.04
CA VAL A 141 26.87 -1.26 -17.24
C VAL A 141 27.34 0.19 -17.12
N VAL A 142 26.64 1.14 -17.75
CA VAL A 142 26.95 2.57 -17.63
C VAL A 142 26.81 3.04 -16.18
N MET A 143 25.76 2.64 -15.47
CA MET A 143 25.56 3.02 -14.07
C MET A 143 26.64 2.44 -13.15
N GLU A 144 27.07 1.20 -13.38
CA GLU A 144 28.16 0.58 -12.60
C GLU A 144 29.50 1.28 -12.86
N ILE A 145 29.84 1.57 -14.12
CA ILE A 145 31.05 2.33 -14.47
C ILE A 145 31.00 3.73 -13.84
N SER A 146 29.85 4.40 -13.94
CA SER A 146 29.65 5.75 -13.40
C SER A 146 29.71 5.76 -11.88
N THR A 147 29.13 4.77 -11.20
CA THR A 147 29.18 4.63 -9.74
C THR A 147 30.61 4.43 -9.26
N ARG A 148 31.38 3.58 -9.94
CA ARG A 148 32.82 3.40 -9.65
C ARG A 148 33.57 4.70 -9.86
N ASN A 149 33.29 5.42 -10.94
CA ASN A 149 33.94 6.69 -11.25
C ASN A 149 33.64 7.76 -10.19
N ILE A 150 32.37 7.87 -9.76
CA ILE A 150 31.92 8.78 -8.71
C ILE A 150 32.64 8.49 -7.39
N ARG A 151 32.69 7.22 -6.96
CA ARG A 151 33.41 6.85 -5.73
C ARG A 151 34.91 7.09 -5.84
N ARG A 152 35.48 6.84 -7.03
CA ARG A 152 36.91 6.95 -7.30
C ARG A 152 37.41 8.39 -7.34
N HIS A 153 36.56 9.34 -7.73
CA HIS A 153 36.85 10.78 -7.83
C HIS A 153 36.05 11.62 -6.84
N SER A 154 35.40 10.99 -5.85
CA SER A 154 34.56 11.60 -4.82
C SER A 154 33.45 12.53 -5.32
N LEU A 155 33.05 12.45 -6.60
CA LEU A 155 32.18 13.42 -7.26
C LEU A 155 30.91 13.75 -6.48
N GLY A 156 30.52 15.03 -6.51
CA GLY A 156 29.44 15.65 -5.74
C GLY A 156 28.01 15.14 -6.01
N THR A 157 27.03 16.03 -5.90
CA THR A 157 25.60 15.65 -5.85
C THR A 157 25.05 15.37 -7.24
N LEU A 158 25.40 16.18 -8.24
CA LEU A 158 24.79 16.08 -9.57
C LEU A 158 25.03 14.72 -10.25
N PRO A 159 26.26 14.18 -10.33
CA PRO A 159 26.48 12.87 -10.94
C PRO A 159 25.75 11.75 -10.22
N ARG A 160 25.65 11.81 -8.89
CA ARG A 160 24.92 10.83 -8.06
C ARG A 160 23.44 10.84 -8.38
N THR A 161 22.85 12.03 -8.52
CA THR A 161 21.46 12.19 -8.93
C THR A 161 21.21 11.61 -10.32
N VAL A 162 22.08 11.91 -11.29
CA VAL A 162 21.92 11.41 -12.67
C VAL A 162 22.07 9.89 -12.74
N VAL A 163 22.99 9.27 -11.99
CA VAL A 163 23.12 7.79 -11.94
C VAL A 163 21.84 7.12 -11.43
N VAL A 164 21.18 7.71 -10.44
CA VAL A 164 19.94 7.14 -9.88
C VAL A 164 18.74 7.40 -10.79
N LEU A 165 18.65 8.60 -11.37
CA LEU A 165 17.48 9.00 -12.14
C LEU A 165 17.52 8.57 -13.61
N ALA A 166 18.70 8.37 -14.20
CA ALA A 166 18.81 7.99 -15.62
C ALA A 166 18.12 6.65 -15.96
N PRO A 167 18.25 5.56 -15.18
CA PRO A 167 17.50 4.33 -15.42
C PRO A 167 15.98 4.54 -15.42
N LEU A 168 15.48 5.35 -14.48
CA LEU A 168 14.06 5.67 -14.37
C LEU A 168 13.60 6.56 -15.52
N ALA A 169 14.40 7.56 -15.89
CA ALA A 169 14.12 8.43 -17.02
C ALA A 169 13.99 7.63 -18.33
N VAL A 170 14.90 6.68 -18.57
CA VAL A 170 14.80 5.78 -19.73
C VAL A 170 13.56 4.90 -19.65
N LEU A 171 13.18 4.41 -18.47
CA LEU A 171 11.95 3.64 -18.32
C LEU A 171 10.71 4.49 -18.67
N PHE A 172 10.57 5.68 -18.07
CA PHE A 172 9.42 6.55 -18.31
C PHE A 172 9.34 7.03 -19.76
N SER A 173 10.48 7.21 -20.44
CA SER A 173 10.50 7.61 -21.84
C SER A 173 10.34 6.45 -22.82
N GLY A 174 10.94 5.30 -22.50
CA GLY A 174 11.10 4.17 -23.39
C GLY A 174 10.01 3.11 -23.26
N VAL A 175 9.26 3.06 -22.16
CA VAL A 175 8.28 1.99 -21.92
C VAL A 175 7.21 1.92 -23.01
N LYS A 176 6.73 3.06 -23.52
CA LYS A 176 5.77 3.09 -24.63
C LYS A 176 6.37 2.45 -25.88
N ILE A 177 7.61 2.81 -26.23
CA ILE A 177 8.33 2.28 -27.38
C ILE A 177 8.57 0.78 -27.22
N TRP A 178 8.92 0.32 -26.02
CA TRP A 178 9.11 -1.09 -25.74
C TRP A 178 7.82 -1.89 -25.84
N LEU A 179 6.69 -1.34 -25.39
CA LEU A 179 5.39 -1.97 -25.56
C LEU A 179 4.96 -2.01 -27.03
N GLU A 180 5.31 -1.01 -27.84
CA GLU A 180 5.10 -1.08 -29.29
C GLU A 180 5.89 -2.27 -29.89
N TYR A 181 7.06 -2.63 -29.36
CA TYR A 181 7.82 -3.82 -29.80
C TYR A 181 7.09 -5.14 -29.50
N SER A 182 6.28 -5.19 -28.44
CA SER A 182 5.49 -6.36 -28.03
C SER A 182 4.00 -6.21 -28.34
N ARG A 183 3.62 -5.30 -29.25
CA ARG A 183 2.23 -5.07 -29.68
C ARG A 183 1.28 -4.73 -28.52
N GLY A 184 1.80 -4.10 -27.47
CA GLY A 184 1.05 -3.68 -26.29
C GLY A 184 1.14 -4.65 -25.10
N GLU A 185 1.74 -5.82 -25.25
CA GLU A 185 1.80 -6.82 -24.18
C GLU A 185 3.03 -6.65 -23.27
N VAL A 186 2.88 -6.84 -21.95
CA VAL A 186 4.00 -6.80 -21.00
C VAL A 186 4.72 -8.15 -20.99
N GLU A 187 5.50 -8.42 -22.04
CA GLU A 187 6.26 -9.66 -22.20
C GLU A 187 7.42 -9.82 -21.20
N THR A 188 8.05 -11.00 -21.18
CA THR A 188 9.14 -11.37 -20.28
C THR A 188 10.33 -10.41 -20.34
N PHE A 189 10.79 -10.02 -21.53
CA PHE A 189 11.95 -9.13 -21.67
C PHE A 189 11.67 -7.70 -21.19
N ILE A 190 10.46 -7.19 -21.43
CA ILE A 190 10.03 -5.87 -20.97
C ILE A 190 9.89 -5.89 -19.44
N THR A 191 9.22 -6.89 -18.90
CA THR A 191 9.09 -7.10 -17.45
C THR A 191 10.45 -7.11 -16.76
N LEU A 192 11.38 -7.91 -17.27
CA LEU A 192 12.75 -8.00 -16.74
C LEU A 192 13.46 -6.65 -16.80
N SER A 193 13.32 -5.92 -17.92
CA SER A 193 13.93 -4.60 -18.11
C SER A 193 13.39 -3.57 -17.11
N VAL A 194 12.08 -3.54 -16.91
CA VAL A 194 11.41 -2.67 -15.94
C VAL A 194 11.89 -2.97 -14.52
N ILE A 195 11.91 -4.24 -14.12
CA ILE A 195 12.36 -4.66 -12.78
C ILE A 195 13.84 -4.33 -12.58
N LEU A 196 14.69 -4.61 -13.57
CA LEU A 196 16.13 -4.35 -13.49
C LEU A 196 16.44 -2.86 -13.37
N LEU A 197 15.83 -2.00 -14.21
CA LEU A 197 16.10 -0.57 -14.20
C LEU A 197 15.49 0.14 -12.98
N SER A 198 14.25 -0.19 -12.61
CA SER A 198 13.61 0.38 -11.42
C SER A 198 14.28 -0.10 -10.13
N GLY A 199 14.55 -1.40 -10.02
CA GLY A 199 15.23 -1.99 -8.87
C GLY A 199 16.67 -1.50 -8.73
N SER A 200 17.41 -1.39 -9.83
CA SER A 200 18.77 -0.85 -9.79
C SER A 200 18.80 0.62 -9.38
N ALA A 201 17.85 1.46 -9.82
CA ALA A 201 17.75 2.84 -9.38
C ALA A 201 17.60 2.93 -7.85
N VAL A 202 16.72 2.10 -7.27
CA VAL A 202 16.56 2.00 -5.82
C VAL A 202 17.86 1.53 -5.15
N LEU A 203 18.51 0.49 -5.66
CA LEU A 203 19.76 -0.03 -5.09
C LEU A 203 20.94 0.94 -5.22
N TYR A 204 21.08 1.65 -6.34
CA TYR A 204 22.12 2.67 -6.51
C TYR A 204 21.88 3.86 -5.58
N SER A 205 20.62 4.23 -5.32
CA SER A 205 20.31 5.30 -4.36
C SER A 205 20.80 4.98 -2.94
N LEU A 206 20.71 3.70 -2.51
CA LEU A 206 21.27 3.22 -1.25
C LEU A 206 22.79 3.25 -1.27
N ARG A 207 23.42 2.74 -2.34
CA ARG A 207 24.89 2.70 -2.48
C ARG A 207 25.55 4.09 -2.50
N LEU A 208 24.81 5.13 -2.85
CA LEU A 208 25.29 6.51 -2.92
C LEU A 208 24.92 7.33 -1.67
N ASP A 209 24.35 6.67 -0.65
CA ASP A 209 24.04 7.20 0.70
C ASP A 209 23.17 8.47 0.68
N ARG A 210 22.22 8.55 -0.27
CA ARG A 210 21.36 9.73 -0.45
C ARG A 210 19.90 9.35 -0.24
N ALA A 211 19.42 9.57 0.99
CA ALA A 211 18.05 9.30 1.41
C ALA A 211 16.98 9.91 0.48
N ILE A 212 17.19 11.14 0.00
CA ILE A 212 16.27 11.82 -0.93
C ILE A 212 16.19 11.11 -2.29
N LEU A 213 17.32 10.63 -2.81
CA LEU A 213 17.36 9.88 -4.06
C LEU A 213 16.65 8.52 -3.93
N TYR A 214 16.71 7.91 -2.73
CA TYR A 214 15.93 6.72 -2.42
C TYR A 214 14.43 6.99 -2.47
N LEU A 215 13.96 8.07 -1.83
CA LEU A 215 12.53 8.39 -1.83
C LEU A 215 12.01 8.67 -3.25
N MET A 216 12.76 9.38 -4.08
CA MET A 216 12.37 9.64 -5.47
C MET A 216 12.40 8.37 -6.32
N SER A 217 13.45 7.54 -6.21
CA SER A 217 13.56 6.32 -7.00
C SER A 217 12.53 5.27 -6.61
N SER A 218 12.29 5.07 -5.32
CA SER A 218 11.24 4.17 -4.82
C SER A 218 9.84 4.67 -5.19
N GLY A 219 9.57 5.97 -5.06
CA GLY A 219 8.32 6.57 -5.51
C GLY A 219 8.09 6.43 -7.01
N ALA A 220 9.11 6.63 -7.84
CA ALA A 220 9.04 6.45 -9.28
C ALA A 220 8.86 4.97 -9.67
N ALA A 221 9.53 4.04 -8.98
CA ALA A 221 9.38 2.60 -9.19
C ALA A 221 7.95 2.11 -8.89
N VAL A 222 7.33 2.64 -7.83
CA VAL A 222 5.93 2.38 -7.46
C VAL A 222 4.95 3.10 -8.39
N GLY A 223 5.26 4.33 -8.80
CA GLY A 223 4.39 5.14 -9.65
C GLY A 223 4.38 4.71 -11.13
N LEU A 224 5.45 4.11 -11.63
CA LEU A 224 5.57 3.72 -13.05
C LEU A 224 4.49 2.70 -13.48
N PRO A 225 4.25 1.57 -12.78
CA PRO A 225 3.15 0.66 -13.10
C PRO A 225 1.78 1.33 -13.13
N ILE A 226 1.53 2.26 -12.20
CA ILE A 226 0.28 3.03 -12.12
C ILE A 226 0.14 3.94 -13.34
N PHE A 227 1.23 4.63 -13.69
CA PHE A 227 1.27 5.49 -14.87
C PHE A 227 1.00 4.71 -16.15
N ILE A 228 1.61 3.52 -16.30
CA ILE A 228 1.39 2.64 -17.45
C ILE A 228 -0.09 2.21 -17.51
N ALA A 229 -0.65 1.71 -16.40
CA ALA A 229 -2.02 1.22 -16.35
C ALA A 229 -3.09 2.30 -16.60
N LEU A 230 -2.80 3.57 -16.27
CA LEU A 230 -3.70 4.71 -16.50
C LEU A 230 -3.48 5.40 -17.85
N SER A 231 -2.42 5.04 -18.59
CA SER A 231 -2.14 5.66 -19.89
C SER A 231 -3.09 5.14 -20.96
N SER A 232 -3.35 5.96 -21.98
CA SER A 232 -4.27 5.60 -23.09
C SER A 232 -3.82 4.39 -23.91
N TRP A 233 -2.59 3.93 -23.73
CA TRP A 233 -1.94 2.83 -24.45
C TRP A 233 -1.63 1.65 -23.52
N GLY A 234 -2.06 1.70 -22.26
CA GLY A 234 -1.85 0.62 -21.30
C GLY A 234 -3.16 0.01 -20.83
N GLU A 235 -3.05 -1.22 -20.31
CA GLU A 235 -4.15 -1.97 -19.72
C GLU A 235 -4.00 -2.03 -18.20
N THR A 236 -5.11 -2.25 -17.49
CA THR A 236 -5.14 -2.38 -16.03
C THR A 236 -4.25 -3.53 -15.54
N GLU A 237 -4.10 -4.59 -16.33
CA GLU A 237 -3.22 -5.72 -16.06
C GLU A 237 -1.75 -5.33 -15.88
N HIS A 238 -1.29 -4.26 -16.55
CA HIS A 238 0.09 -3.80 -16.43
C HIS A 238 0.43 -3.29 -15.02
N ALA A 239 -0.57 -3.00 -14.19
CA ALA A 239 -0.38 -2.72 -12.77
C ALA A 239 0.22 -3.93 -12.01
N SER A 240 0.25 -5.13 -12.59
CA SER A 240 0.98 -6.28 -12.06
C SER A 240 2.46 -6.02 -11.82
N LEU A 241 3.09 -5.11 -12.58
CA LEU A 241 4.47 -4.66 -12.38
C LEU A 241 4.68 -3.95 -11.02
N LEU A 242 3.60 -3.52 -10.37
CA LEU A 242 3.63 -2.97 -9.02
C LEU A 242 4.02 -4.02 -7.98
N VAL A 243 3.64 -5.29 -8.17
CA VAL A 243 3.95 -6.40 -7.24
C VAL A 243 5.47 -6.52 -6.99
N PRO A 244 6.32 -6.72 -8.01
CA PRO A 244 7.77 -6.79 -7.78
C PRO A 244 8.36 -5.45 -7.32
N ALA A 245 7.84 -4.32 -7.78
CA ALA A 245 8.31 -2.99 -7.35
C ALA A 245 8.11 -2.78 -5.83
N VAL A 246 6.93 -3.11 -5.32
CA VAL A 246 6.59 -3.03 -3.89
C VAL A 246 7.46 -3.95 -3.06
N VAL A 247 7.73 -5.17 -3.54
CA VAL A 247 8.61 -6.13 -2.85
C VAL A 247 10.04 -5.59 -2.75
N ILE A 248 10.60 -5.08 -3.86
CA ILE A 248 11.94 -4.50 -3.86
C ILE A 248 12.02 -3.32 -2.89
N VAL A 249 11.09 -2.36 -3.01
CA VAL A 249 11.06 -1.16 -2.15
C VAL A 249 10.89 -1.53 -0.67
N GLY A 250 10.05 -2.53 -0.37
CA GLY A 250 9.83 -3.00 0.99
C GLY A 250 11.08 -3.63 1.61
N ILE A 251 11.76 -4.51 0.87
CA ILE A 251 13.02 -5.14 1.33
C ILE A 251 14.10 -4.06 1.53
N THR A 252 14.24 -3.11 0.59
CA THR A 252 15.25 -2.05 0.69
C THR A 252 14.96 -1.05 1.81
N ALA A 253 13.72 -0.91 2.26
CA ALA A 253 13.35 -0.07 3.40
C ALA A 253 13.92 -0.58 4.74
N THR A 254 14.49 -1.79 4.79
CA THR A 254 15.22 -2.31 5.95
C THR A 254 16.60 -1.67 6.15
N ASP A 255 17.14 -0.97 5.14
CA ASP A 255 18.50 -0.42 5.18
C ASP A 255 18.64 0.69 6.24
N ARG A 256 19.59 0.50 7.17
CA ARG A 256 19.80 1.39 8.32
C ARG A 256 20.39 2.75 7.95
N SER A 257 20.95 2.90 6.74
CA SER A 257 21.41 4.20 6.23
C SER A 257 20.26 5.21 6.07
N LEU A 258 19.03 4.73 5.89
CA LEU A 258 17.86 5.57 5.68
C LEU A 258 17.32 6.13 7.00
N SER A 259 16.81 7.37 6.98
CA SER A 259 16.18 7.93 8.18
C SER A 259 14.84 7.24 8.47
N LYS A 260 14.59 6.93 9.74
CA LYS A 260 13.34 6.26 10.17
C LYS A 260 12.11 7.09 9.77
N LYS A 261 12.11 8.40 10.05
CA LYS A 261 11.00 9.32 9.75
C LYS A 261 10.64 9.35 8.25
N MET A 262 11.65 9.34 7.38
CA MET A 262 11.40 9.33 5.93
C MET A 262 10.74 8.02 5.48
N ILE A 263 11.18 6.88 6.01
CA ILE A 263 10.59 5.57 5.68
C ILE A 263 9.16 5.46 6.23
N GLU A 264 8.90 6.00 7.43
CA GLU A 264 7.55 6.05 7.99
C GLU A 264 6.59 6.82 7.06
N ASN A 265 6.99 8.02 6.63
CA ASN A 265 6.18 8.84 5.71
C ASN A 265 6.04 8.20 4.33
N GLY A 266 7.13 7.69 3.76
CA GLY A 266 7.14 7.03 2.45
C GLY A 266 6.27 5.78 2.42
N SER A 267 6.22 5.01 3.52
CA SER A 267 5.38 3.83 3.62
C SER A 267 3.88 4.13 3.47
N GLY A 268 3.42 5.28 3.99
CA GLY A 268 2.03 5.71 3.81
C GLY A 268 1.67 5.96 2.34
N ALA A 269 2.59 6.56 1.58
CA ALA A 269 2.39 6.80 0.14
C ALA A 269 2.33 5.49 -0.66
N VAL A 270 3.20 4.52 -0.34
CA VAL A 270 3.17 3.19 -0.99
C VAL A 270 1.88 2.45 -0.67
N VAL A 271 1.40 2.49 0.58
CA VAL A 271 0.10 1.90 0.96
C VAL A 271 -1.03 2.54 0.15
N ALA A 272 -1.07 3.87 0.06
CA ALA A 272 -2.10 4.57 -0.72
C ALA A 272 -2.05 4.18 -2.20
N ALA A 273 -0.85 4.05 -2.78
CA ALA A 273 -0.66 3.60 -4.16
C ALA A 273 -1.18 2.18 -4.39
N ILE A 274 -0.91 1.25 -3.47
CA ILE A 274 -1.40 -0.14 -3.54
C ILE A 274 -2.93 -0.17 -3.44
N LEU A 275 -3.52 0.49 -2.44
CA LEU A 275 -4.98 0.55 -2.28
C LEU A 275 -5.64 1.16 -3.51
N PHE A 276 -5.06 2.22 -4.06
CA PHE A 276 -5.53 2.82 -5.31
C PHE A 276 -5.47 1.84 -6.47
N CYS A 277 -4.38 1.09 -6.62
CA CYS A 277 -4.29 0.04 -7.64
C CYS A 277 -5.29 -1.10 -7.43
N GLN A 278 -5.55 -1.52 -6.20
CA GLN A 278 -6.57 -2.53 -5.91
C GLN A 278 -7.97 -2.04 -6.29
N ILE A 279 -8.27 -0.75 -6.07
CA ILE A 279 -9.53 -0.15 -6.52
C ILE A 279 -9.61 -0.11 -8.05
N LEU A 280 -8.52 0.20 -8.74
CA LEU A 280 -8.47 0.20 -10.21
C LEU A 280 -8.56 -1.21 -10.81
N ALA A 281 -8.01 -2.20 -10.13
CA ALA A 281 -7.93 -3.57 -10.60
C ALA A 281 -9.31 -4.24 -10.72
N ALA A 282 -10.34 -3.81 -9.99
CA ALA A 282 -11.62 -4.53 -9.91
C ALA A 282 -11.46 -6.03 -9.51
N ASP A 283 -12.55 -6.70 -9.13
CA ASP A 283 -12.46 -8.09 -8.63
C ASP A 283 -11.93 -9.06 -9.72
N GLU A 284 -12.14 -8.77 -11.01
CA GLU A 284 -11.92 -9.73 -12.11
C GLU A 284 -10.58 -9.57 -12.86
N THR A 285 -9.72 -8.61 -12.52
CA THR A 285 -8.43 -8.53 -13.24
C THR A 285 -7.51 -9.68 -12.89
N GLN A 286 -7.04 -10.32 -13.95
CA GLN A 286 -6.09 -11.43 -13.87
C GLN A 286 -4.72 -10.89 -13.43
N PHE A 287 -3.99 -11.70 -12.67
CA PHE A 287 -2.59 -11.41 -12.39
C PHE A 287 -1.73 -11.96 -13.53
N SER A 288 -1.42 -11.10 -14.50
CA SER A 288 -0.52 -11.41 -15.61
C SER A 288 0.84 -10.74 -15.40
N ILE A 289 1.93 -11.47 -15.60
CA ILE A 289 3.28 -10.90 -15.60
C ILE A 289 4.11 -11.57 -16.69
N ALA A 290 5.02 -10.85 -17.32
CA ALA A 290 5.91 -11.42 -18.33
C ALA A 290 5.20 -12.04 -19.55
N GLY A 291 3.98 -11.62 -19.87
CA GLY A 291 3.14 -12.14 -20.96
C GLY A 291 2.40 -13.42 -20.61
N HIS A 292 2.42 -13.82 -19.34
CA HIS A 292 1.77 -15.03 -18.86
C HIS A 292 0.78 -14.71 -17.76
N THR A 293 -0.45 -15.22 -17.89
CA THR A 293 -1.44 -15.23 -16.83
C THR A 293 -1.00 -16.24 -15.77
N ILE A 294 -0.56 -15.73 -14.62
CA ILE A 294 -0.12 -16.59 -13.51
C ILE A 294 -1.34 -17.12 -12.76
N SER A 295 -2.31 -16.24 -12.55
CA SER A 295 -3.44 -16.52 -11.68
C SER A 295 -4.65 -15.69 -12.07
N GLU A 296 -5.82 -16.31 -12.02
CA GLU A 296 -7.12 -15.71 -12.31
C GLU A 296 -7.93 -15.53 -11.02
N HIS A 297 -9.12 -14.97 -11.13
CA HIS A 297 -10.08 -14.89 -10.04
C HIS A 297 -10.31 -16.29 -9.42
N PRO A 298 -10.32 -16.44 -8.07
CA PRO A 298 -10.34 -15.40 -7.04
C PRO A 298 -8.95 -14.85 -6.65
N PHE A 299 -7.86 -15.47 -7.11
CA PHE A 299 -6.48 -15.08 -6.79
C PHE A 299 -5.90 -14.11 -7.84
N GLY A 300 -6.65 -13.06 -8.19
CA GLY A 300 -6.28 -12.07 -9.21
C GLY A 300 -5.26 -11.03 -8.75
N LEU A 301 -5.15 -9.93 -9.49
CA LEU A 301 -4.17 -8.86 -9.22
C LEU A 301 -4.32 -8.27 -7.80
N THR A 302 -5.55 -8.06 -7.35
CA THR A 302 -5.86 -7.49 -6.03
C THR A 302 -5.28 -8.34 -4.88
N PHE A 303 -5.36 -9.67 -5.02
CA PHE A 303 -4.75 -10.61 -4.07
C PHE A 303 -3.22 -10.54 -4.08
N TRP A 304 -2.60 -10.54 -5.26
CA TRP A 304 -1.14 -10.49 -5.35
C TRP A 304 -0.54 -9.16 -4.88
N LEU A 305 -1.25 -8.04 -5.07
CA LEU A 305 -0.88 -6.75 -4.48
C LEU A 305 -0.93 -6.78 -2.94
N TRP A 306 -1.93 -7.45 -2.37
CA TRP A 306 -2.03 -7.66 -0.93
C TRP A 306 -0.89 -8.56 -0.41
N VAL A 307 -0.58 -9.66 -1.10
CA VAL A 307 0.55 -10.55 -0.77
C VAL A 307 1.89 -9.80 -0.87
N ALA A 308 2.07 -8.94 -1.88
CA ALA A 308 3.28 -8.13 -2.03
C ALA A 308 3.51 -7.20 -0.83
N LEU A 309 2.44 -6.60 -0.31
CA LEU A 309 2.48 -5.77 0.90
C LEU A 309 2.91 -6.62 2.10
N LEU A 310 2.30 -7.79 2.27
CA LEU A 310 2.64 -8.71 3.36
C LEU A 310 4.12 -9.14 3.31
N VAL A 311 4.57 -9.69 2.19
CA VAL A 311 5.93 -10.29 2.06
C VAL A 311 7.01 -9.21 2.02
N GLY A 312 6.84 -8.19 1.18
CA GLY A 312 7.85 -7.14 0.99
C GLY A 312 8.09 -6.30 2.23
N TRP A 313 7.05 -6.10 3.06
CA TRP A 313 7.10 -5.14 4.17
C TRP A 313 7.05 -5.78 5.55
N PHE A 314 7.02 -7.10 5.65
CA PHE A 314 7.13 -7.78 6.94
C PHE A 314 8.41 -7.39 7.70
N ALA A 315 9.57 -7.48 7.04
CA ALA A 315 10.86 -7.15 7.64
C ALA A 315 10.95 -5.71 8.18
N PRO A 316 10.69 -4.63 7.39
CA PRO A 316 10.75 -3.27 7.92
C PRO A 316 9.69 -2.99 9.01
N THR A 317 8.56 -3.70 8.98
CA THR A 317 7.52 -3.60 10.01
C THR A 317 7.99 -4.18 11.34
N THR A 318 8.67 -5.33 11.33
CA THR A 318 9.29 -5.89 12.56
C THR A 318 10.37 -4.97 13.15
N MET A 319 11.04 -4.17 12.31
CA MET A 319 11.99 -3.13 12.73
C MET A 319 11.31 -1.82 13.16
N GLN A 320 9.97 -1.77 13.19
CA GLN A 320 9.14 -0.61 13.54
C GLN A 320 9.41 0.64 12.69
N ARG A 321 9.78 0.46 11.42
CA ARG A 321 10.08 1.58 10.51
C ARG A 321 8.89 1.99 9.66
N THR A 322 7.85 1.14 9.61
CA THR A 322 6.73 1.28 8.66
C THR A 322 5.39 1.08 9.38
N PRO A 323 4.97 2.06 10.21
CA PRO A 323 3.77 1.95 11.04
C PRO A 323 2.46 1.95 10.21
N ALA A 324 2.47 2.47 8.98
CA ALA A 324 1.30 2.50 8.11
C ALA A 324 1.00 1.13 7.46
N MET A 325 1.98 0.22 7.40
CA MET A 325 1.85 -1.02 6.64
C MET A 325 0.84 -2.01 7.23
N PRO A 326 0.83 -2.30 8.56
CA PRO A 326 -0.22 -3.13 9.14
C PRO A 326 -1.63 -2.59 8.90
N VAL A 327 -1.78 -1.26 8.97
CA VAL A 327 -3.04 -0.57 8.71
C VAL A 327 -3.47 -0.73 7.26
N GLY A 328 -2.54 -0.55 6.32
CA GLY A 328 -2.77 -0.75 4.89
C GLY A 328 -3.15 -2.19 4.55
N LEU A 329 -2.43 -3.18 5.12
CA LEU A 329 -2.73 -4.60 4.95
C LEU A 329 -4.16 -4.93 5.42
N ALA A 330 -4.57 -4.35 6.54
CA ALA A 330 -5.92 -4.52 7.06
C ALA A 330 -6.96 -3.87 6.15
N LEU A 331 -6.76 -2.60 5.73
CA LEU A 331 -7.68 -1.90 4.82
C LEU A 331 -7.89 -2.65 3.50
N ALA A 332 -6.81 -3.18 2.94
CA ALA A 332 -6.80 -3.91 1.68
C ALA A 332 -7.65 -5.20 1.70
N LEU A 333 -8.00 -5.74 2.88
CA LEU A 333 -8.92 -6.89 3.01
C LEU A 333 -10.31 -6.59 2.45
N ALA A 334 -10.71 -5.32 2.40
CA ALA A 334 -12.02 -4.87 1.94
C ALA A 334 -12.27 -5.19 0.45
N LEU A 335 -11.19 -5.27 -0.32
CA LEU A 335 -11.20 -5.35 -1.78
C LEU A 335 -10.96 -6.77 -2.31
N LEU A 336 -10.93 -7.77 -1.42
CA LEU A 336 -10.75 -9.17 -1.80
C LEU A 336 -12.11 -9.87 -1.81
N SER A 337 -12.30 -10.76 -2.80
CA SER A 337 -13.49 -11.60 -2.96
C SER A 337 -13.20 -13.08 -2.69
N ASP A 338 -14.28 -13.82 -2.41
CA ASP A 338 -14.36 -15.27 -2.37
C ASP A 338 -13.22 -15.97 -1.59
N GLU A 339 -12.60 -17.00 -2.16
CA GLU A 339 -11.59 -17.82 -1.48
C GLU A 339 -10.34 -17.00 -1.09
N ALA A 340 -9.97 -16.02 -1.92
CA ALA A 340 -8.83 -15.15 -1.68
C ALA A 340 -9.06 -14.25 -0.46
N ALA A 341 -10.30 -13.76 -0.27
CA ALA A 341 -10.68 -13.00 0.91
C ALA A 341 -10.47 -13.82 2.18
N MET A 342 -10.87 -15.09 2.20
CA MET A 342 -10.72 -15.94 3.39
C MET A 342 -9.28 -16.19 3.78
N VAL A 343 -8.43 -16.53 2.80
CA VAL A 343 -7.00 -16.69 3.04
C VAL A 343 -6.43 -15.40 3.64
N ALA A 344 -6.79 -14.25 3.07
CA ALA A 344 -6.31 -12.96 3.55
C ALA A 344 -6.85 -12.60 4.94
N TRP A 345 -8.11 -12.90 5.25
CA TRP A 345 -8.71 -12.69 6.58
C TRP A 345 -8.04 -13.55 7.65
N VAL A 346 -7.79 -14.83 7.38
CA VAL A 346 -7.10 -15.73 8.32
C VAL A 346 -5.70 -15.20 8.61
N VAL A 347 -4.93 -14.86 7.57
CA VAL A 347 -3.58 -14.32 7.72
C VAL A 347 -3.61 -12.94 8.40
N GLY A 348 -4.59 -12.09 8.08
CA GLY A 348 -4.79 -10.78 8.69
C GLY A 348 -5.08 -10.87 10.19
N ILE A 349 -5.93 -11.81 10.60
CA ILE A 349 -6.19 -12.11 12.01
C ILE A 349 -4.91 -12.58 12.71
N CYS A 350 -4.17 -13.52 12.12
CA CYS A 350 -2.88 -13.97 12.68
C CYS A 350 -1.86 -12.82 12.80
N ALA A 351 -1.79 -11.95 11.79
CA ALA A 351 -0.92 -10.79 11.78
C ALA A 351 -1.30 -9.76 12.84
N PHE A 352 -2.60 -9.54 13.07
CA PHE A 352 -3.09 -8.68 14.15
C PHE A 352 -2.74 -9.24 15.53
N VAL A 353 -2.97 -10.54 15.76
CA VAL A 353 -2.56 -11.23 17.00
C VAL A 353 -1.06 -11.08 17.24
N TYR A 354 -0.26 -11.24 16.19
CA TYR A 354 1.18 -11.00 16.24
C TYR A 354 1.51 -9.55 16.62
N LEU A 355 0.89 -8.56 15.96
CA LEU A 355 1.13 -7.14 16.23
C LEU A 355 0.74 -6.77 17.68
N GLU A 356 -0.40 -7.25 18.16
CA GLU A 356 -0.94 -6.88 19.46
C GLU A 356 -0.16 -7.52 20.62
N THR A 357 0.37 -8.74 20.42
CA THR A 357 1.24 -9.42 21.41
C THR A 357 2.64 -8.82 21.52
N ARG A 358 3.08 -8.01 20.55
CA ARG A 358 4.43 -7.43 20.57
C ARG A 358 4.46 -6.16 21.43
N PRO A 359 5.26 -6.14 22.51
CA PRO A 359 5.33 -4.99 23.42
C PRO A 359 5.97 -3.76 22.76
N GLN A 360 6.74 -3.97 21.70
CA GLN A 360 7.43 -2.90 21.00
C GLN A 360 6.57 -2.25 19.89
N ALA A 361 5.39 -2.80 19.59
CA ALA A 361 4.47 -2.18 18.64
C ALA A 361 3.91 -0.88 19.23
N ARG A 362 3.80 0.18 18.43
CA ARG A 362 3.20 1.45 18.86
C ARG A 362 1.69 1.27 19.06
N ASP A 363 1.13 1.78 20.16
CA ASP A 363 -0.29 1.57 20.47
C ASP A 363 -1.24 2.14 19.42
N TRP A 364 -0.92 3.31 18.85
CA TRP A 364 -1.73 3.89 17.79
C TRP A 364 -1.78 3.01 16.53
N VAL A 365 -0.71 2.25 16.23
CA VAL A 365 -0.67 1.35 15.07
C VAL A 365 -1.57 0.15 15.30
N VAL A 366 -1.55 -0.43 16.51
CA VAL A 366 -2.47 -1.52 16.88
C VAL A 366 -3.92 -1.06 16.77
N ARG A 367 -4.23 0.13 17.30
CA ARG A 367 -5.58 0.74 17.23
C ARG A 367 -6.01 0.99 15.79
N ALA A 368 -5.16 1.65 14.99
CA ALA A 368 -5.46 1.93 13.59
C ALA A 368 -5.62 0.65 12.76
N THR A 369 -4.85 -0.40 13.06
CA THR A 369 -4.97 -1.70 12.37
C THR A 369 -6.30 -2.37 12.71
N TYR A 370 -6.71 -2.36 13.98
CA TYR A 370 -8.01 -2.89 14.38
C TYR A 370 -9.16 -2.11 13.72
N VAL A 371 -9.12 -0.78 13.75
CA VAL A 371 -10.11 0.08 13.09
C VAL A 371 -10.15 -0.17 11.59
N ALA A 372 -9.00 -0.37 10.95
CA ALA A 372 -8.91 -0.75 9.55
C ALA A 372 -9.56 -2.12 9.28
N MET A 373 -9.33 -3.13 10.12
CA MET A 373 -10.00 -4.43 9.98
C MET A 373 -11.53 -4.31 10.14
N VAL A 374 -12.00 -3.47 11.08
CA VAL A 374 -13.43 -3.18 11.23
C VAL A 374 -13.98 -2.50 9.99
N ALA A 375 -13.29 -1.48 9.46
CA ALA A 375 -13.69 -0.79 8.23
C ALA A 375 -13.74 -1.75 7.03
N SER A 376 -12.75 -2.63 6.89
CA SER A 376 -12.73 -3.63 5.82
C SER A 376 -13.83 -4.64 5.96
N TRP A 377 -14.09 -5.13 7.17
CA TRP A 377 -15.23 -6.01 7.41
C TRP A 377 -16.54 -5.31 7.06
N THR A 378 -16.69 -4.03 7.41
CA THR A 378 -17.89 -3.25 7.06
C THR A 378 -18.08 -3.17 5.56
N VAL A 379 -17.05 -2.78 4.80
CA VAL A 379 -17.12 -2.73 3.33
C VAL A 379 -17.44 -4.10 2.73
N SER A 380 -16.72 -5.15 3.13
CA SER A 380 -16.98 -6.52 2.67
C SER A 380 -18.39 -6.99 3.04
N SER A 381 -18.92 -6.59 4.20
CA SER A 381 -20.25 -6.97 4.66
C SER A 381 -21.37 -6.28 3.89
N PHE A 382 -21.19 -5.03 3.45
CA PHE A 382 -22.17 -4.34 2.62
C PHE A 382 -22.15 -4.85 1.18
N ILE A 383 -20.96 -5.18 0.65
CA ILE A 383 -20.84 -5.73 -0.70
C ILE A 383 -21.31 -7.18 -0.75
N GLY A 384 -21.01 -7.96 0.29
CA GLY A 384 -21.31 -9.38 0.38
C GLY A 384 -22.76 -9.73 0.72
N ALA A 385 -23.50 -8.81 1.37
CA ALA A 385 -24.89 -9.03 1.81
C ALA A 385 -25.94 -9.08 0.70
N GLY A 386 -25.56 -8.84 -0.56
CA GLY A 386 -26.45 -9.01 -1.72
C GLY A 386 -25.89 -9.94 -2.79
N ARG A 387 -24.80 -10.67 -2.48
CA ARG A 387 -24.13 -11.59 -3.42
C ARG A 387 -24.48 -13.04 -3.07
N GLU A 388 -25.15 -13.72 -4.00
CA GLU A 388 -25.31 -15.18 -3.93
C GLU A 388 -23.98 -15.86 -4.32
N GLY A 389 -23.36 -16.59 -3.40
CA GLY A 389 -22.10 -17.29 -3.65
C GLY A 389 -21.49 -17.92 -2.40
N ASN A 390 -20.46 -18.74 -2.60
CA ASN A 390 -19.69 -19.37 -1.52
C ASN A 390 -18.37 -18.63 -1.33
N ILE A 391 -18.07 -18.24 -0.09
CA ILE A 391 -16.77 -17.71 0.31
C ILE A 391 -15.71 -18.84 0.36
N LEU A 392 -16.12 -20.08 0.64
CA LEU A 392 -15.28 -21.27 0.61
C LEU A 392 -16.04 -22.42 -0.03
N GLU A 393 -15.44 -23.05 -1.04
CA GLU A 393 -15.97 -24.24 -1.67
C GLU A 393 -14.88 -25.33 -1.72
N PHE A 394 -14.81 -26.14 -0.67
CA PHE A 394 -14.10 -27.42 -0.73
C PHE A 394 -15.13 -28.53 -1.01
N GLU A 395 -14.74 -29.61 -1.69
CA GLU A 395 -15.63 -30.67 -2.25
C GLU A 395 -16.79 -31.13 -1.33
N SER A 396 -16.67 -31.02 0.01
CA SER A 396 -17.73 -31.34 0.98
C SER A 396 -18.18 -30.20 1.91
N LEU A 397 -17.56 -29.00 1.85
CA LEU A 397 -17.82 -27.90 2.78
C LEU A 397 -18.00 -26.60 1.99
N LYS A 398 -19.26 -26.15 1.92
CA LYS A 398 -19.66 -24.88 1.30
C LYS A 398 -20.01 -23.89 2.40
N LEU A 399 -19.30 -22.77 2.45
CA LEU A 399 -19.60 -21.67 3.36
C LEU A 399 -20.09 -20.49 2.53
N GLY A 400 -21.35 -20.09 2.72
CA GLY A 400 -21.91 -18.92 2.03
C GLY A 400 -21.15 -17.64 2.36
N ILE A 401 -21.18 -16.66 1.46
CA ILE A 401 -20.57 -15.34 1.68
C ILE A 401 -21.09 -14.70 2.98
N VAL A 402 -22.41 -14.73 3.14
CA VAL A 402 -23.12 -14.22 4.32
C VAL A 402 -22.68 -14.93 5.59
N ASP A 403 -22.66 -16.27 5.59
CA ASP A 403 -22.27 -17.08 6.75
C ASP A 403 -20.80 -16.86 7.14
N GLY A 404 -19.90 -16.75 6.15
CA GLY A 404 -18.49 -16.47 6.41
C GLY A 404 -18.26 -15.10 7.05
N ILE A 405 -18.92 -14.06 6.55
CA ILE A 405 -18.78 -12.70 7.07
C ILE A 405 -19.42 -12.56 8.45
N SER A 406 -20.61 -13.13 8.65
CA SER A 406 -21.43 -12.94 9.86
C SER A 406 -21.09 -13.92 11.00
N LEU A 407 -20.76 -15.18 10.70
CA LEU A 407 -20.54 -16.23 11.70
C LEU A 407 -19.06 -16.59 11.91
N VAL A 408 -18.16 -16.21 10.99
CA VAL A 408 -16.72 -16.48 11.14
C VAL A 408 -15.92 -15.21 11.36
N ILE A 409 -15.95 -14.27 10.42
CA ILE A 409 -15.11 -13.07 10.46
C ILE A 409 -15.59 -12.13 11.59
N PHE A 410 -16.88 -11.83 11.65
CA PHE A 410 -17.42 -10.91 12.67
C PHE A 410 -17.15 -11.38 14.11
N PRO A 411 -17.44 -12.64 14.52
CA PRO A 411 -17.16 -13.08 15.89
C PRO A 411 -15.66 -13.11 16.19
N SER A 412 -14.82 -13.41 15.19
CA SER A 412 -13.36 -13.35 15.33
C SER A 412 -12.88 -11.93 15.62
N LEU A 413 -13.35 -10.94 14.87
CA LEU A 413 -13.02 -9.53 15.11
C LEU A 413 -13.53 -9.05 16.47
N LEU A 414 -14.75 -9.43 16.84
CA LEU A 414 -15.33 -9.12 18.13
C LEU A 414 -14.47 -9.68 19.27
N ALA A 415 -14.06 -10.95 19.19
CA ALA A 415 -13.21 -11.60 20.18
C ALA A 415 -11.84 -10.92 20.29
N LEU A 416 -11.22 -10.58 19.16
CA LEU A 416 -9.96 -9.83 19.12
C LEU A 416 -10.10 -8.43 19.73
N GLY A 417 -11.18 -7.72 19.44
CA GLY A 417 -11.48 -6.40 19.99
C GLY A 417 -11.63 -6.45 21.51
N ILE A 418 -12.43 -7.40 22.01
CA ILE A 418 -12.61 -7.61 23.46
C ILE A 418 -11.27 -7.96 24.13
N TRP A 419 -10.50 -8.86 23.53
CA TRP A 419 -9.21 -9.29 24.06
C TRP A 419 -8.19 -8.15 24.12
N ALA A 420 -8.04 -7.39 23.04
CA ALA A 420 -7.11 -6.26 22.99
C ALA A 420 -7.55 -5.08 23.88
N GLN A 421 -8.86 -4.91 24.10
CA GLN A 421 -9.40 -3.97 25.09
C GLN A 421 -9.09 -4.43 26.52
N TRP A 422 -9.19 -5.73 26.81
CA TRP A 422 -8.84 -6.29 28.12
C TRP A 422 -7.35 -6.13 28.45
N ARG A 423 -6.47 -6.19 27.44
CA ARG A 423 -5.04 -5.89 27.59
C ARG A 423 -4.72 -4.39 27.71
N GLY A 424 -5.72 -3.52 27.62
CA GLY A 424 -5.56 -2.06 27.75
C GLY A 424 -4.91 -1.38 26.54
N ARG A 425 -4.71 -2.10 25.42
CA ARG A 425 -4.09 -1.52 24.22
C ARG A 425 -5.09 -0.77 23.37
N LEU A 426 -6.31 -1.31 23.22
CA LEU A 426 -7.42 -0.60 22.59
C LEU A 426 -8.11 0.33 23.58
N ARG A 427 -8.43 1.53 23.12
CA ARG A 427 -9.31 2.44 23.86
C ARG A 427 -10.76 1.99 23.71
N THR A 428 -11.54 2.40 24.69
CA THR A 428 -12.98 2.17 24.78
C THR A 428 -13.73 2.60 23.51
N TYR A 429 -13.36 3.74 22.89
CA TYR A 429 -13.96 4.25 21.65
C TYR A 429 -13.46 3.59 20.36
N GLU A 430 -12.31 2.91 20.40
CA GLU A 430 -11.65 2.31 19.22
C GLU A 430 -11.78 0.78 19.22
N GLY A 431 -12.66 0.26 20.10
CA GLY A 431 -12.84 -1.16 20.38
C GLY A 431 -14.05 -1.79 19.68
N PRO A 432 -14.57 -2.90 20.20
CA PRO A 432 -15.65 -3.67 19.58
C PRO A 432 -16.99 -2.93 19.51
N SER A 433 -17.16 -1.81 20.22
CA SER A 433 -18.39 -1.00 20.19
C SER A 433 -18.69 -0.44 18.79
N ILE A 434 -17.68 0.03 18.05
CA ILE A 434 -17.88 0.51 16.66
C ILE A 434 -18.31 -0.64 15.75
N LEU A 435 -17.67 -1.80 15.88
CA LEU A 435 -18.01 -2.99 15.11
C LEU A 435 -19.47 -3.41 15.33
N LEU A 436 -19.94 -3.37 16.58
CA LEU A 436 -21.33 -3.69 16.93
C LEU A 436 -22.34 -2.71 16.32
N VAL A 437 -22.04 -1.41 16.36
CA VAL A 437 -22.89 -0.39 15.72
C VAL A 437 -22.95 -0.61 14.20
N LEU A 438 -21.80 -0.79 13.56
CA LEU A 438 -21.75 -1.00 12.11
C LEU A 438 -22.46 -2.29 11.69
N ALA A 439 -22.34 -3.36 12.47
CA ALA A 439 -23.08 -4.59 12.26
C ALA A 439 -24.59 -4.37 12.37
N SER A 440 -25.04 -3.63 13.39
CA SER A 440 -26.47 -3.32 13.57
C SER A 440 -27.07 -2.38 12.52
N LEU A 441 -26.23 -1.67 11.76
CA LEU A 441 -26.65 -0.80 10.65
C LEU A 441 -26.74 -1.53 9.31
N ASN A 442 -26.12 -2.71 9.18
CA ASN A 442 -26.14 -3.48 7.95
C ASN A 442 -27.43 -4.32 7.88
N TYR A 443 -28.51 -3.70 7.41
CA TYR A 443 -29.84 -4.30 7.30
C TYR A 443 -29.84 -5.57 6.43
N GLU A 444 -29.23 -5.49 5.24
CA GLU A 444 -29.20 -6.61 4.28
C GLU A 444 -28.53 -7.84 4.88
N LEU A 445 -27.39 -7.67 5.57
CA LEU A 445 -26.71 -8.78 6.23
C LEU A 445 -27.53 -9.36 7.40
N LEU A 446 -28.28 -8.52 8.11
CA LEU A 446 -29.11 -8.96 9.25
C LEU A 446 -30.32 -9.78 8.80
N GLU A 447 -30.88 -9.46 7.64
CA GLU A 447 -31.97 -10.23 7.02
C GLU A 447 -31.46 -11.61 6.55
N GLU A 448 -30.28 -11.66 5.91
CA GLU A 448 -29.76 -12.90 5.32
C GLU A 448 -29.03 -13.84 6.31
N ALA A 449 -28.29 -13.31 7.30
CA ALA A 449 -27.45 -14.12 8.20
C ALA A 449 -28.21 -14.92 9.27
N GLY A 450 -29.53 -14.74 9.34
CA GLY A 450 -30.42 -15.42 10.28
C GLY A 450 -30.25 -14.98 11.76
N PRO A 451 -30.98 -15.64 12.68
CA PRO A 451 -31.17 -15.16 14.05
C PRO A 451 -29.92 -15.25 14.94
N LEU A 452 -28.99 -16.15 14.62
CA LEU A 452 -27.76 -16.33 15.40
C LEU A 452 -26.91 -15.06 15.38
N PHE A 453 -26.83 -14.37 14.24
CA PHE A 453 -26.07 -13.13 14.12
C PHE A 453 -26.63 -12.02 15.01
N LEU A 454 -27.95 -11.84 15.03
CA LEU A 454 -28.66 -10.94 15.94
C LEU A 454 -28.40 -11.26 17.42
N LEU A 455 -28.38 -12.54 17.78
CA LEU A 455 -28.07 -12.99 19.14
C LEU A 455 -26.62 -12.68 19.54
N ILE A 456 -25.66 -12.81 18.63
CA ILE A 456 -24.25 -12.48 18.90
C ILE A 456 -24.11 -10.98 19.13
N ILE A 457 -24.70 -10.13 18.27
CA ILE A 457 -24.65 -8.66 18.41
C ILE A 457 -25.25 -8.23 19.76
N SER A 458 -26.44 -8.75 20.08
CA SER A 458 -27.15 -8.41 21.33
C SER A 458 -26.39 -8.85 22.58
N ALA A 459 -25.91 -10.10 22.61
CA ALA A 459 -25.14 -10.62 23.74
C ALA A 459 -23.83 -9.85 23.93
N ALA A 460 -23.11 -9.56 22.84
CA ALA A 460 -21.87 -8.80 22.85
C ALA A 460 -22.07 -7.35 23.32
N SER A 461 -23.16 -6.70 22.90
CA SER A 461 -23.51 -5.34 23.32
C SER A 461 -23.83 -5.27 24.81
N LEU A 462 -24.60 -6.23 25.34
CA LEU A 462 -24.85 -6.35 26.78
C LEU A 462 -23.56 -6.62 27.57
N PHE A 463 -22.69 -7.48 27.06
CA PHE A 463 -21.39 -7.75 27.68
C PHE A 463 -20.51 -6.49 27.77
N GLN A 464 -20.41 -5.74 26.67
CA GLN A 464 -19.66 -4.49 26.62
C GLN A 464 -20.25 -3.42 27.56
N LEU A 465 -21.59 -3.30 27.61
CA LEU A 465 -22.28 -2.42 28.55
C LEU A 465 -21.98 -2.77 30.01
N ASN A 466 -22.07 -4.05 30.36
CA ASN A 466 -21.78 -4.53 31.70
C ASN A 466 -20.32 -4.27 32.09
N TRP A 467 -19.38 -4.52 31.18
CA TRP A 467 -17.96 -4.27 31.41
C TRP A 467 -17.66 -2.78 31.62
N PHE A 468 -18.24 -1.92 30.78
CA PHE A 468 -18.06 -0.48 30.91
C PHE A 468 -18.62 0.07 32.23
N LEU A 469 -19.87 -0.25 32.56
CA LEU A 469 -20.49 0.24 33.80
C LEU A 469 -19.78 -0.29 35.04
N ARG A 470 -19.28 -1.53 35.02
CA ARG A 470 -18.40 -2.05 36.08
C ARG A 470 -17.13 -1.23 36.23
N SER A 471 -16.43 -0.96 35.13
CA SER A 471 -15.19 -0.17 35.15
C SER A 471 -15.42 1.26 35.66
N ARG A 472 -16.55 1.87 35.29
CA ARG A 472 -16.98 3.19 35.77
C ARG A 472 -17.29 3.18 37.27
N PHE A 473 -17.87 2.10 37.78
CA PHE A 473 -18.15 1.95 39.20
C PHE A 473 -16.87 1.78 40.05
N GLU A 474 -15.86 1.09 39.51
CA GLU A 474 -14.58 0.84 40.17
C GLU A 474 -13.65 2.09 40.16
N ASP A 475 -13.53 2.78 39.02
CA ASP A 475 -12.71 4.00 38.86
C ASP A 475 -13.51 5.28 39.17
N ARG A 476 -13.58 5.66 40.45
CA ARG A 476 -14.36 6.79 40.96
C ARG A 476 -13.79 8.20 40.66
N TYR A 477 -12.76 8.34 39.81
CA TYR A 477 -12.02 9.60 39.59
C TYR A 477 -12.30 10.23 38.21
N GLU A 478 -12.38 11.57 38.21
CA GLU A 478 -12.69 12.52 37.11
C GLU A 478 -12.64 11.97 35.67
N ARG A 479 -13.77 11.43 35.21
CA ARG A 479 -14.04 11.20 33.78
C ARG A 479 -15.00 12.29 33.29
N GLU A 480 -14.72 12.91 32.14
CA GLU A 480 -15.57 13.97 31.59
C GLU A 480 -16.98 13.41 31.29
N TRP A 481 -17.99 13.90 32.01
CA TRP A 481 -19.39 13.44 31.94
C TRP A 481 -19.95 13.35 30.51
N PHE A 482 -19.58 14.29 29.62
CA PHE A 482 -20.01 14.29 28.22
C PHE A 482 -19.42 13.14 27.39
N SER A 483 -18.20 12.71 27.70
CA SER A 483 -17.53 11.60 27.00
C SER A 483 -18.15 10.24 27.37
N ASP A 484 -18.60 10.09 28.62
CA ASP A 484 -19.26 8.88 29.13
C ASP A 484 -20.66 8.71 28.53
N LEU A 485 -21.43 9.80 28.40
CA LEU A 485 -22.76 9.74 27.77
C LEU A 485 -22.69 9.29 26.32
N GLY A 486 -21.77 9.85 25.52
CA GLY A 486 -21.57 9.44 24.14
C GLY A 486 -21.21 7.96 24.02
N TYR A 487 -20.44 7.43 24.98
CA TYR A 487 -20.07 6.03 24.97
C TYR A 487 -21.22 5.09 25.34
N ILE A 488 -22.03 5.45 26.33
CA ILE A 488 -23.21 4.66 26.70
C ILE A 488 -24.20 4.61 25.52
N VAL A 489 -24.39 5.72 24.80
CA VAL A 489 -25.19 5.75 23.57
C VAL A 489 -24.61 4.81 22.52
N LEU A 490 -23.29 4.80 22.32
CA LEU A 490 -22.62 3.91 21.36
C LEU A 490 -22.79 2.42 21.72
N LEU A 491 -22.83 2.10 23.02
CA LEU A 491 -23.01 0.73 23.50
C LEU A 491 -24.45 0.26 23.49
N SER A 492 -25.40 1.16 23.68
CA SER A 492 -26.83 0.82 23.74
C SER A 492 -27.51 0.91 22.38
N SER A 493 -26.97 1.66 21.42
CA SER A 493 -27.53 1.80 20.08
C SER A 493 -27.63 0.49 19.28
N PRO A 494 -26.67 -0.46 19.33
CA PRO A 494 -26.80 -1.71 18.58
C PRO A 494 -28.00 -2.53 19.03
N LEU A 495 -28.35 -2.47 20.33
CA LEU A 495 -29.52 -3.18 20.89
C LEU A 495 -30.83 -2.66 20.31
N ILE A 496 -30.93 -1.34 20.12
CA ILE A 496 -32.11 -0.70 19.54
C ILE A 496 -32.16 -1.00 18.04
N LEU A 497 -31.05 -0.76 17.34
CA LEU A 497 -30.96 -0.93 15.89
C LEU A 497 -31.25 -2.37 15.48
N SER A 498 -30.69 -3.35 16.17
CA SER A 498 -30.97 -4.77 15.90
C SER A 498 -32.43 -5.15 16.19
N SER A 499 -33.07 -4.50 17.16
CA SER A 499 -34.45 -4.79 17.55
C SER A 499 -35.46 -4.17 16.58
N ILE A 500 -35.18 -2.99 16.03
CA ILE A 500 -36.07 -2.32 15.06
C ILE A 500 -36.31 -3.21 13.83
N LEU A 501 -35.35 -4.04 13.44
CA LEU A 501 -35.49 -4.92 12.28
C LEU A 501 -36.52 -6.04 12.47
N THR A 502 -36.89 -6.33 13.72
CA THR A 502 -37.96 -7.29 14.00
C THR A 502 -39.35 -6.73 13.75
N ILE A 503 -39.47 -5.45 13.39
CA ILE A 503 -40.75 -4.77 13.14
C ILE A 503 -41.28 -5.11 11.75
N GLY A 504 -42.46 -5.73 11.70
CA GLY A 504 -43.21 -5.98 10.46
C GLY A 504 -43.00 -7.37 9.84
N GLU A 505 -42.08 -8.18 10.38
CA GLU A 505 -41.87 -9.55 9.91
C GLU A 505 -42.79 -10.56 10.63
N GLN A 506 -43.80 -11.06 9.91
CA GLN A 506 -44.82 -11.96 10.45
C GLN A 506 -44.38 -13.44 10.53
N HIS A 507 -43.16 -13.78 10.10
CA HIS A 507 -42.65 -15.16 10.01
C HIS A 507 -41.43 -15.44 10.91
N LEU A 508 -41.07 -14.51 11.79
CA LEU A 508 -39.97 -14.69 12.73
C LEU A 508 -40.31 -15.73 13.81
N GLU A 509 -39.29 -16.46 14.26
CA GLU A 509 -39.42 -17.35 15.42
C GLU A 509 -39.88 -16.59 16.67
N PRO A 510 -40.72 -17.19 17.54
CA PRO A 510 -41.23 -16.54 18.75
C PRO A 510 -40.12 -16.06 19.70
N MET A 511 -38.94 -16.68 19.65
CA MET A 511 -37.76 -16.26 20.40
C MET A 511 -37.23 -14.88 19.95
N ILE A 512 -37.29 -14.58 18.65
CA ILE A 512 -36.81 -13.31 18.07
C ILE A 512 -37.82 -12.20 18.35
N LEU A 513 -39.12 -12.50 18.27
CA LEU A 513 -40.20 -11.60 18.67
C LEU A 513 -40.11 -11.17 20.14
N ALA A 514 -39.61 -12.04 21.02
CA ALA A 514 -39.37 -11.75 22.43
C ALA A 514 -38.02 -11.06 22.71
N LEU A 515 -37.13 -10.95 21.73
CA LEU A 515 -35.77 -10.41 21.90
C LEU A 515 -35.76 -8.99 22.50
N PRO A 516 -36.60 -8.02 22.07
CA PRO A 516 -36.56 -6.67 22.63
C PRO A 516 -36.93 -6.66 24.13
N LEU A 517 -37.83 -7.54 24.57
CA LEU A 517 -38.20 -7.71 25.98
C LEU A 517 -37.05 -8.32 26.80
N ILE A 518 -36.37 -9.33 26.25
CA ILE A 518 -35.19 -9.95 26.89
C ILE A 518 -34.08 -8.91 27.04
N LEU A 519 -33.83 -8.12 26.00
CA LEU A 519 -32.84 -7.04 26.01
C LEU A 519 -33.19 -5.96 27.04
N PHE A 520 -34.46 -5.58 27.15
CA PHE A 520 -34.92 -4.65 28.18
C PHE A 520 -34.55 -5.14 29.59
N PHE A 521 -34.87 -6.40 29.93
CA PHE A 521 -34.51 -6.96 31.24
C PHE A 521 -33.00 -7.06 31.44
N GLY A 522 -32.25 -7.36 30.38
CA GLY A 522 -30.78 -7.38 30.40
C GLY A 522 -30.18 -6.02 30.74
N VAL A 523 -30.59 -4.96 30.02
CA VAL A 523 -30.14 -3.58 30.27
C VAL A 523 -30.55 -3.14 31.67
N PHE A 524 -31.79 -3.39 32.08
CA PHE A 524 -32.29 -3.07 33.41
C PHE A 524 -31.45 -3.71 34.52
N GLY A 525 -31.20 -5.03 34.42
CA GLY A 525 -30.43 -5.77 35.41
C GLY A 525 -28.99 -5.28 35.53
N ILE A 526 -28.34 -4.98 34.40
CA ILE A 526 -26.98 -4.44 34.37
C ILE A 526 -26.93 -3.03 34.99
N CYS A 527 -27.85 -2.15 34.62
CA CYS A 527 -27.91 -0.77 35.14
C CYS A 527 -28.22 -0.74 36.64
N HIS A 528 -29.11 -1.62 37.10
CA HIS A 528 -29.46 -1.73 38.51
C HIS A 528 -28.26 -2.21 39.35
N ARG A 529 -27.50 -3.18 38.83
CA ARG A 529 -26.34 -3.76 39.52
C ARG A 529 -25.19 -2.76 39.74
N TRP A 530 -24.92 -1.90 38.76
CA TRP A 530 -23.78 -0.97 38.79
C TRP A 530 -24.19 0.49 39.05
N ARG A 531 -25.34 0.69 39.71
CA ARG A 531 -25.86 2.01 40.04
C ARG A 531 -24.98 2.73 41.06
N VAL A 532 -24.65 3.99 40.82
CA VAL A 532 -24.03 4.88 41.81
C VAL A 532 -25.12 5.58 42.61
N ASP A 533 -24.96 5.61 43.94
CA ASP A 533 -25.92 6.22 44.86
C ASP A 533 -26.11 7.72 44.59
N GLY A 534 -27.36 8.16 44.48
CA GLY A 534 -27.73 9.57 44.26
C GLY A 534 -27.87 10.00 42.80
N GLU A 535 -27.52 9.16 41.81
CA GLU A 535 -27.73 9.49 40.39
C GLU A 535 -29.16 9.18 39.92
N SER A 536 -29.76 10.15 39.21
CA SER A 536 -31.05 10.01 38.51
C SER A 536 -30.89 9.16 37.24
N LEU A 537 -31.71 8.13 37.10
CA LEU A 537 -31.81 7.32 35.89
C LEU A 537 -32.58 8.03 34.76
N VAL A 538 -33.36 9.07 35.06
CA VAL A 538 -34.36 9.63 34.12
C VAL A 538 -33.73 10.30 32.88
N LEU A 539 -32.52 10.85 33.01
CA LEU A 539 -31.82 11.54 31.91
C LEU A 539 -30.74 10.69 31.24
N ARG A 540 -30.79 9.38 31.45
CA ARG A 540 -29.76 8.45 30.99
C ARG A 540 -30.09 7.79 29.66
N PRO A 541 -29.11 7.62 28.76
CA PRO A 541 -29.30 6.88 27.51
C PRO A 541 -29.82 5.46 27.73
N GLU A 542 -29.46 4.81 28.85
CA GLU A 542 -29.92 3.47 29.20
C GLU A 542 -31.45 3.41 29.41
N MET A 543 -32.05 4.43 30.03
CA MET A 543 -33.51 4.53 30.20
C MET A 543 -34.21 4.79 28.87
N ALA A 544 -33.66 5.64 28.01
CA ALA A 544 -34.19 5.84 26.67
C ALA A 544 -34.17 4.52 25.87
N THR A 545 -33.06 3.78 25.95
CA THR A 545 -32.89 2.47 25.31
C THR A 545 -33.95 1.48 25.81
N MET A 546 -34.14 1.39 27.13
CA MET A 546 -35.17 0.52 27.73
C MET A 546 -36.59 0.86 27.26
N LEU A 547 -36.96 2.14 27.24
CA LEU A 547 -38.27 2.58 26.78
C LEU A 547 -38.52 2.26 25.30
N ILE A 548 -37.50 2.46 24.46
CA ILE A 548 -37.58 2.15 23.03
C ILE A 548 -37.73 0.65 22.81
N LEU A 549 -36.98 -0.20 23.52
CA LEU A 549 -37.10 -1.66 23.40
C LEU A 549 -38.49 -2.18 23.77
N VAL A 550 -39.11 -1.62 24.82
CA VAL A 550 -40.51 -1.96 25.18
C VAL A 550 -41.48 -1.52 24.09
N LEU A 551 -41.27 -0.34 23.51
CA LEU A 551 -42.11 0.15 22.42
C LEU A 551 -41.99 -0.72 21.16
N VAL A 552 -40.79 -1.14 20.80
CA VAL A 552 -40.55 -2.09 19.69
C VAL A 552 -41.28 -3.42 19.95
N PHE A 553 -41.16 -3.98 21.17
CA PHE A 553 -41.88 -5.20 21.54
C PHE A 553 -43.39 -5.06 21.40
N LEU A 554 -43.96 -3.94 21.85
CA LEU A 554 -45.40 -3.70 21.74
C LEU A 554 -45.84 -3.60 20.28
N ILE A 555 -45.08 -2.91 19.42
CA ILE A 555 -45.39 -2.80 17.99
C ILE A 555 -45.40 -4.18 17.31
N ASN A 556 -44.50 -5.08 17.69
CA ASN A 556 -44.44 -6.42 17.08
C ASN A 556 -45.57 -7.37 17.52
N ASN A 557 -46.24 -7.08 18.64
CA ASN A 557 -47.24 -7.96 19.25
C ASN A 557 -48.66 -7.36 19.25
N VAL A 558 -48.86 -6.22 18.58
CA VAL A 558 -50.15 -5.57 18.30
C VAL A 558 -50.48 -5.75 16.84
#